data_AF-A0A426RM83-F1
#
_entry.id   AF-A0A426RM83-F1
#
_cell.length_a   1.000
_cell.length_b   1.000
_cell.length_c   1.000
_cell.angle_alpha   90.00
_cell.angle_beta   90.00
_cell.angle_gamma   90.00
#
_symmetry.space_group_name_H-M   'P 1'
#
loop_
_entity.id
_entity.type
_entity.pdbx_description
1 polymer ?
#
loop_
_entity_poly.entity_id
_entity_poly.type
_entity_poly.pdbx_seq_one_letter_code
_entity_poly.pdbx_strand_id
1 'polypeptide(L)'
;MIIKLLGHFKYSVVLLCLVFVNVHQIKAQENYRPGYVIIKVGDTLYGKISDRRTGPFGGIHDKIKFSGKGRKKRFSPNKILSYRKGDSVYRSFLLDGEATFLRVVSEGPVSLYKYELQEQGEEMVLDIAYLKKESNHELVRADQGIFGLKRQRLIQFFQDCPPLAEKIRRKEFKYPHQLVDYYNEWIKK
;
A
#
# COMPACT_ATOMS: atom_id res chain seq x y z
N MET A 1 -50.91 -65.97 42.90
CA MET A 1 -50.16 -64.82 43.45
C MET A 1 -48.67 -65.13 43.28
N ILE A 2 -48.03 -64.62 42.22
CA ILE A 2 -46.63 -64.91 41.87
C ILE A 2 -45.92 -63.58 41.62
N ILE A 3 -44.84 -63.35 42.36
CA ILE A 3 -43.86 -62.28 42.17
C ILE A 3 -42.85 -62.74 41.12
N LYS A 4 -42.54 -61.89 40.13
CA LYS A 4 -41.25 -61.89 39.43
C LYS A 4 -40.78 -60.45 39.27
N LEU A 5 -39.67 -60.16 39.95
CA LEU A 5 -38.83 -58.98 39.77
C LEU A 5 -37.90 -59.16 38.55
N LEU A 6 -37.38 -58.01 38.11
CA LEU A 6 -36.12 -57.76 37.37
C LEU A 6 -36.16 -57.67 35.84
N GLY A 7 -35.76 -56.49 35.35
CA GLY A 7 -34.68 -56.39 34.37
C GLY A 7 -35.00 -55.63 33.08
N HIS A 8 -34.64 -54.35 33.05
CA HIS A 8 -33.54 -53.82 32.20
C HIS A 8 -33.80 -52.38 31.74
N PHE A 9 -33.01 -51.49 32.33
CA PHE A 9 -32.55 -50.19 31.85
C PHE A 9 -32.68 -50.04 30.32
N LYS A 10 -33.66 -49.27 29.85
CA LYS A 10 -33.71 -48.87 28.44
C LYS A 10 -32.90 -47.59 28.26
N TYR A 11 -31.65 -47.81 27.86
CA TYR A 11 -30.77 -46.96 27.07
C TYR A 11 -31.26 -45.51 26.85
N SER A 12 -30.65 -44.56 27.54
CA SER A 12 -29.44 -43.87 27.09
C SER A 12 -29.74 -42.75 26.10
N VAL A 13 -29.76 -41.54 26.66
CA VAL A 13 -29.19 -40.30 26.10
C VAL A 13 -29.00 -40.31 24.58
N VAL A 14 -29.97 -39.79 23.84
CA VAL A 14 -29.70 -39.21 22.52
C VAL A 14 -30.57 -37.96 22.34
N LEU A 15 -30.31 -36.94 23.17
CA LEU A 15 -30.50 -35.56 22.74
C LEU A 15 -29.37 -35.25 21.76
N LEU A 16 -29.47 -35.75 20.53
CA LEU A 16 -28.53 -35.41 19.47
C LEU A 16 -28.84 -33.97 19.05
N CYS A 17 -28.21 -33.03 19.74
CA CYS A 17 -28.00 -31.67 19.29
C CYS A 17 -27.37 -31.72 17.90
N LEU A 18 -28.20 -31.79 16.85
CA LEU A 18 -27.84 -31.43 15.48
C LEU A 18 -27.68 -29.91 15.40
N VAL A 19 -26.71 -29.39 16.15
CA VAL A 19 -26.10 -28.11 15.82
C VAL A 19 -25.26 -28.42 14.59
N PHE A 20 -25.88 -28.34 13.42
CA PHE A 20 -25.16 -28.06 12.19
C PHE A 20 -24.50 -26.71 12.40
N VAL A 21 -23.30 -26.74 12.98
CA VAL A 21 -22.38 -25.62 12.98
C VAL A 21 -22.18 -25.34 11.50
N ASN A 22 -22.92 -24.36 10.99
CA ASN A 22 -22.66 -23.74 9.72
C ASN A 22 -21.29 -23.09 9.90
N VAL A 23 -20.23 -23.87 9.68
CA VAL A 23 -18.86 -23.39 9.55
C VAL A 23 -18.86 -22.57 8.26
N HIS A 24 -19.38 -21.36 8.36
CA HIS A 24 -19.15 -20.34 7.36
C HIS A 24 -17.64 -20.26 7.31
N GLN A 25 -17.08 -20.69 6.18
CA GLN A 25 -15.67 -20.48 5.92
C GLN A 25 -15.47 -18.99 6.00
N ILE A 26 -14.90 -18.53 7.11
CA ILE A 26 -14.35 -17.20 7.24
C ILE A 26 -13.21 -17.17 6.23
N LYS A 27 -13.54 -16.85 4.97
CA LYS A 27 -12.54 -16.45 4.01
C LYS A 27 -12.02 -15.13 4.55
N ALA A 28 -10.90 -15.18 5.28
CA ALA A 28 -10.07 -14.01 5.48
C ALA A 28 -9.69 -13.54 4.07
N GLN A 29 -10.45 -12.61 3.51
CA GLN A 29 -10.31 -12.20 2.12
C GLN A 29 -9.02 -11.38 1.99
N GLU A 30 -7.93 -12.04 1.63
CA GLU A 30 -6.72 -11.34 1.17
C GLU A 30 -7.08 -10.54 -0.09
N ASN A 31 -6.90 -9.22 -0.05
CA ASN A 31 -7.27 -8.29 -1.13
C ASN A 31 -6.26 -8.36 -2.29
N TYR A 32 -6.23 -9.50 -2.97
CA TYR A 32 -5.41 -9.69 -4.17
C TYR A 32 -6.04 -8.99 -5.37
N ARG A 33 -5.24 -8.18 -6.07
CA ARG A 33 -5.63 -7.57 -7.35
C ARG A 33 -4.66 -7.95 -8.48
N PRO A 34 -5.10 -8.00 -9.74
CA PRO A 34 -4.23 -8.24 -10.89
C PRO A 34 -3.05 -7.26 -10.92
N GLY A 35 -1.89 -7.71 -11.39
CA GLY A 35 -0.69 -6.89 -11.38
C GLY A 35 0.58 -7.63 -11.79
N TYR A 36 1.72 -6.99 -11.54
CA TYR A 36 3.04 -7.57 -11.80
C TYR A 36 4.09 -7.08 -10.80
N VAL A 37 5.22 -7.77 -10.77
CA VAL A 37 6.41 -7.44 -9.99
C VAL A 37 7.61 -7.35 -10.92
N ILE A 38 8.33 -6.22 -10.89
CA ILE A 38 9.62 -6.06 -11.58
C ILE A 38 10.71 -6.36 -10.57
N ILE A 39 11.34 -7.53 -10.69
CA ILE A 39 12.47 -7.93 -9.83
C ILE A 39 13.74 -7.19 -10.25
N LYS A 40 14.70 -7.01 -9.32
CA LYS A 40 15.96 -6.32 -9.64
C LYS A 40 16.86 -7.07 -10.62
N VAL A 41 16.74 -8.40 -10.66
CA VAL A 41 17.53 -9.28 -11.52
C VAL A 41 16.61 -10.37 -12.06
N GLY A 42 16.46 -10.45 -13.38
CA GLY A 42 15.57 -11.38 -14.08
C GLY A 42 14.28 -10.74 -14.58
N ASP A 43 13.31 -11.58 -14.96
CA ASP A 43 12.10 -11.15 -15.65
C ASP A 43 10.97 -10.62 -14.74
N THR A 44 10.10 -9.80 -15.33
CA THR A 44 8.85 -9.36 -14.72
C THR A 44 7.90 -10.53 -14.45
N LEU A 45 7.36 -10.60 -13.23
CA LEU A 45 6.43 -11.65 -12.80
C LEU A 45 4.99 -11.13 -12.84
N TYR A 46 4.14 -11.73 -13.68
CA TYR A 46 2.71 -11.40 -13.79
C TYR A 46 1.85 -12.29 -12.91
N GLY A 47 0.84 -11.70 -12.24
CA GLY A 47 -0.04 -12.44 -11.34
C GLY A 47 -0.99 -11.52 -10.58
N LYS A 48 -1.20 -11.83 -9.29
CA LYS A 48 -2.00 -11.01 -8.38
C LYS A 48 -1.16 -10.56 -7.19
N ILE A 49 -1.38 -9.32 -6.73
CA ILE A 49 -0.66 -8.67 -5.64
C ILE A 49 -1.61 -8.33 -4.50
N SER A 50 -1.17 -8.57 -3.26
CA SER A 50 -1.77 -8.05 -2.04
C SER A 50 -0.70 -7.35 -1.20
N ASP A 51 -0.88 -6.07 -0.93
CA ASP A 51 0.07 -5.23 -0.17
C ASP A 51 -0.52 -4.69 1.14
N ARG A 52 -1.76 -5.05 1.45
CA ARG A 52 -2.45 -4.65 2.67
C ARG A 52 -3.50 -5.67 3.06
N ARG A 53 -3.90 -5.64 4.32
CA ARG A 53 -5.01 -6.39 4.88
C ARG A 53 -6.12 -5.42 5.29
N THR A 54 -7.37 -5.79 5.03
CA THR A 54 -8.55 -5.06 5.49
C THR A 54 -9.04 -5.59 6.85
N GLY A 55 -9.76 -4.75 7.60
CA GLY A 55 -10.39 -5.09 8.88
C GLY A 55 -9.70 -4.49 10.11
N PRO A 56 -10.19 -4.79 11.33
CA PRO A 56 -9.76 -4.16 12.59
C PRO A 56 -8.33 -4.49 13.02
N PHE A 57 -7.66 -5.42 12.32
CA PHE A 57 -6.24 -5.71 12.46
C PHE A 57 -5.54 -5.65 11.08
N GLY A 58 -6.11 -4.84 10.19
CA GLY A 58 -5.60 -4.54 8.86
C GLY A 58 -4.44 -3.56 8.92
N GLY A 59 -3.84 -3.29 7.78
CA GLY A 59 -2.69 -2.39 7.66
C GLY A 59 -1.91 -2.64 6.37
N ILE A 60 -0.97 -1.75 6.08
CA ILE A 60 -0.06 -1.86 4.94
C ILE A 60 1.07 -2.83 5.30
N HIS A 61 1.41 -3.74 4.39
CA HIS A 61 2.47 -4.70 4.59
C HIS A 61 3.82 -4.15 4.14
N ASP A 62 4.87 -4.33 4.93
CA ASP A 62 6.26 -4.05 4.52
C ASP A 62 6.72 -4.91 3.33
N LYS A 63 6.07 -6.06 3.13
CA LYS A 63 6.33 -7.00 2.02
C LYS A 63 5.03 -7.30 1.28
N ILE A 64 5.06 -7.13 -0.03
CA ILE A 64 3.92 -7.49 -0.88
C ILE A 64 3.84 -9.01 -1.07
N LYS A 65 2.62 -9.54 -1.09
CA LYS A 65 2.32 -10.94 -1.40
C LYS A 65 2.00 -11.03 -2.90
N PHE A 66 2.77 -11.82 -3.62
CA PHE A 66 2.55 -12.18 -5.02
C PHE A 66 1.94 -13.58 -5.11
N SER A 67 0.99 -13.76 -6.01
CA SER A 67 0.39 -15.04 -6.38
C SER A 67 0.34 -15.18 -7.90
N GLY A 68 1.04 -16.15 -8.48
CA GLY A 68 1.09 -16.37 -9.93
C GLY A 68 1.71 -17.71 -10.31
N LYS A 69 1.28 -18.30 -11.43
CA LYS A 69 1.73 -19.62 -11.93
C LYS A 69 1.77 -20.71 -10.85
N GLY A 70 0.73 -20.78 -10.01
CA GLY A 70 0.62 -21.75 -8.91
C GLY A 70 1.57 -21.51 -7.72
N ARG A 71 2.33 -20.41 -7.70
CA ARG A 71 3.27 -20.08 -6.62
C ARG A 71 2.82 -18.82 -5.87
N LYS A 72 2.99 -18.82 -4.56
CA LYS A 72 2.88 -17.64 -3.70
C LYS A 72 4.27 -17.25 -3.21
N LYS A 73 4.62 -15.96 -3.26
CA LYS A 73 5.90 -15.43 -2.80
C LYS A 73 5.71 -14.08 -2.14
N ARG A 74 6.59 -13.70 -1.22
CA ARG A 74 6.63 -12.35 -0.65
C ARG A 74 7.85 -11.60 -1.19
N PHE A 75 7.69 -10.31 -1.47
CA PHE A 75 8.78 -9.45 -1.92
C PHE A 75 8.89 -8.21 -1.04
N SER A 76 10.09 -7.95 -0.53
CA SER A 76 10.44 -6.69 0.15
C SER A 76 10.93 -5.65 -0.86
N PRO A 77 10.89 -4.34 -0.52
CA PRO A 77 11.41 -3.26 -1.37
C PRO A 77 12.86 -3.48 -1.81
N ASN A 78 13.69 -4.08 -0.95
CA ASN A 78 15.07 -4.41 -1.28
C ASN A 78 15.26 -5.41 -2.43
N LYS A 79 14.23 -6.21 -2.76
CA LYS A 79 14.34 -7.31 -3.75
C LYS A 79 13.72 -6.97 -5.11
N ILE A 80 12.91 -5.92 -5.20
CA ILE A 80 12.18 -5.56 -6.41
C ILE A 80 12.35 -4.08 -6.73
N LEU A 81 12.26 -3.72 -8.00
CA LEU A 81 12.31 -2.31 -8.44
C LEU A 81 10.94 -1.66 -8.29
N SER A 82 9.89 -2.37 -8.67
CA SER A 82 8.52 -1.88 -8.63
C SER A 82 7.50 -3.02 -8.63
N TYR A 83 6.26 -2.70 -8.29
CA TYR A 83 5.11 -3.57 -8.54
C TYR A 83 3.90 -2.76 -8.98
N ARG A 84 2.96 -3.42 -9.66
CA ARG A 84 1.64 -2.88 -9.99
C ARG A 84 0.58 -3.71 -9.28
N LYS A 85 -0.42 -3.05 -8.70
CA LYS A 85 -1.61 -3.67 -8.08
C LYS A 85 -2.86 -2.94 -8.55
N GLY A 86 -3.66 -3.59 -9.39
CA GLY A 86 -4.74 -2.93 -10.12
C GLY A 86 -4.16 -1.80 -10.97
N ASP A 87 -4.62 -0.58 -10.73
CA ASP A 87 -4.17 0.62 -11.46
C ASP A 87 -3.06 1.40 -10.75
N SER A 88 -2.74 1.01 -9.51
CA SER A 88 -1.69 1.66 -8.74
C SER A 88 -0.33 1.01 -9.01
N VAL A 89 0.67 1.84 -9.26
CA VAL A 89 2.07 1.44 -9.39
C VAL A 89 2.84 1.91 -8.16
N TYR A 90 3.77 1.10 -7.69
CA TYR A 90 4.62 1.39 -6.54
C TYR A 90 6.07 1.11 -6.91
N ARG A 91 6.99 1.97 -6.44
CA ARG A 91 8.44 1.85 -6.66
C ARG A 91 9.18 1.70 -5.34
N SER A 92 10.26 0.95 -5.34
CA SER A 92 11.15 0.79 -4.19
C SER A 92 12.14 1.95 -4.12
N PHE A 93 12.23 2.59 -2.96
CA PHE A 93 13.20 3.65 -2.67
C PHE A 93 13.89 3.42 -1.34
N LEU A 94 15.09 3.96 -1.18
CA LEU A 94 15.75 4.09 0.13
C LEU A 94 15.31 5.42 0.74
N LEU A 95 14.63 5.36 1.89
CA LEU A 95 14.15 6.51 2.65
C LEU A 95 14.67 6.36 4.08
N ASP A 96 15.44 7.34 4.56
CA ASP A 96 16.01 7.35 5.91
C ASP A 96 16.76 6.05 6.29
N GLY A 97 17.45 5.44 5.31
CA GLY A 97 18.21 4.19 5.48
C GLY A 97 17.38 2.91 5.33
N GLU A 98 16.06 3.03 5.15
CA GLU A 98 15.15 1.89 5.00
C GLU A 98 14.59 1.81 3.58
N ALA A 99 14.55 0.61 3.02
CA ALA A 99 13.94 0.40 1.71
C ALA A 99 12.44 0.27 1.87
N THR A 100 11.68 1.14 1.20
CA THR A 100 10.23 1.25 1.31
C THR A 100 9.55 1.35 -0.07
N PHE A 101 8.25 1.05 -0.12
CA PHE A 101 7.44 1.21 -1.32
C PHE A 101 6.71 2.55 -1.30
N LEU A 102 6.88 3.35 -2.34
CA LEU A 102 6.09 4.56 -2.55
C LEU A 102 5.18 4.37 -3.76
N ARG A 103 3.93 4.79 -3.63
CA ARG A 103 2.98 4.83 -4.75
C ARG A 103 3.38 5.94 -5.71
N VAL A 104 3.38 5.62 -7.00
CA VAL A 104 3.54 6.58 -8.09
C VAL A 104 2.22 7.32 -8.29
N VAL A 105 2.25 8.66 -8.19
CA VAL A 105 1.08 9.52 -8.45
C VAL A 105 1.15 10.13 -9.83
N SER A 106 2.30 10.70 -10.19
CA SER A 106 2.57 11.22 -11.53
C SER A 106 4.07 11.11 -11.82
N GLU A 107 4.42 10.89 -13.09
CA GLU A 107 5.80 10.82 -13.56
C GLU A 107 6.07 11.88 -14.62
N GLY A 108 7.32 12.32 -14.68
CA GLY A 108 7.81 13.37 -15.57
C GLY A 108 9.16 13.91 -15.12
N PRO A 109 9.62 15.03 -15.68
CA PRO A 109 10.86 15.71 -15.27
C PRO A 109 10.95 15.89 -13.74
N VAL A 110 9.82 16.17 -13.11
CA VAL A 110 9.58 15.94 -11.68
C VAL A 110 8.44 14.93 -11.54
N SER A 111 8.66 13.92 -10.70
CA SER A 111 7.68 12.89 -10.37
C SER A 111 7.16 13.07 -8.94
N LEU A 112 5.87 12.79 -8.74
CA LEU A 112 5.19 12.80 -7.45
C LEU A 112 4.97 11.37 -6.96
N TYR A 113 5.39 11.12 -5.73
CA TYR A 113 5.20 9.86 -5.03
C TYR A 113 4.46 10.08 -3.71
N LYS A 114 3.77 9.03 -3.25
CA LYS A 114 3.13 9.00 -1.93
C LYS A 114 3.66 7.82 -1.12
N TYR A 115 4.17 8.11 0.07
CA TYR A 115 4.44 7.10 1.08
C TYR A 115 3.19 6.92 1.93
N GLU A 116 2.60 5.73 1.89
CA GLU A 116 1.36 5.39 2.58
C GLU A 116 1.69 4.70 3.91
N LEU A 117 1.21 5.26 5.01
CA LEU A 117 1.36 4.72 6.37
C LEU A 117 -0.02 4.38 6.93
N GLN A 118 -0.15 3.21 7.55
CA GLN A 118 -1.35 2.78 8.22
C GLN A 118 -0.95 1.87 9.38
N GLU A 119 -1.19 2.32 10.61
CA GLU A 119 -0.95 1.48 11.78
C GLU A 119 -2.00 0.38 11.89
N GLN A 120 -1.65 -0.70 12.59
CA GLN A 120 -2.56 -1.83 12.74
C GLN A 120 -3.82 -1.43 13.50
N GLY A 121 -4.97 -1.65 12.88
CA GLY A 121 -6.27 -1.33 13.46
C GLY A 121 -6.71 0.13 13.27
N GLU A 122 -5.89 0.96 12.63
CA GLU A 122 -6.35 2.27 12.17
C GLU A 122 -7.05 2.16 10.81
N GLU A 123 -8.17 2.88 10.67
CA GLU A 123 -8.87 2.98 9.38
C GLU A 123 -8.19 3.98 8.44
N MET A 124 -7.56 5.01 9.00
CA MET A 124 -6.95 6.09 8.23
C MET A 124 -5.61 5.66 7.63
N VAL A 125 -5.42 5.97 6.34
CA VAL A 125 -4.11 5.90 5.69
C VAL A 125 -3.54 7.31 5.62
N LEU A 126 -2.38 7.52 6.22
CA LEU A 126 -1.62 8.75 6.10
C LEU A 126 -0.76 8.70 4.85
N ASP A 127 -0.91 9.71 3.98
CA ASP A 127 -0.06 9.88 2.80
C ASP A 127 0.96 11.00 3.05
N ILE A 128 2.25 10.70 2.84
CA ILE A 128 3.32 11.69 2.81
C ILE A 128 3.78 11.88 1.36
N ALA A 129 3.69 13.10 0.84
CA ALA A 129 4.13 13.38 -0.53
C ALA A 129 5.65 13.55 -0.63
N TYR A 130 6.24 12.91 -1.64
CA TYR A 130 7.64 13.06 -2.02
C TYR A 130 7.76 13.45 -3.49
N LEU A 131 8.68 14.37 -3.78
CA LEU A 131 9.07 14.75 -5.13
C LEU A 131 10.42 14.16 -5.47
N LYS A 132 10.62 13.81 -6.74
CA LYS A 132 11.93 13.42 -7.26
C LYS A 132 12.11 14.04 -8.64
N LYS A 133 13.25 14.67 -8.89
CA LYS A 133 13.65 15.05 -10.26
C LYS A 133 14.13 13.82 -11.02
N GLU A 134 14.02 13.83 -12.33
CA GLU A 134 14.64 12.80 -13.17
C GLU A 134 16.17 12.87 -13.06
N SER A 135 16.71 14.10 -13.10
CA SER A 135 18.15 14.40 -13.06
C SER A 135 18.82 14.15 -11.70
N ASN A 136 18.06 13.96 -10.63
CA ASN A 136 18.58 13.72 -9.28
C ASN A 136 17.94 12.46 -8.65
N HIS A 137 18.73 11.70 -7.92
CA HIS A 137 18.24 10.53 -7.19
C HIS A 137 17.59 10.85 -5.83
N GLU A 138 17.73 12.06 -5.29
CA GLU A 138 17.17 12.45 -4.00
C GLU A 138 15.63 12.59 -4.04
N LEU A 139 14.96 11.98 -3.05
CA LEU A 139 13.55 12.21 -2.74
C LEU A 139 13.40 13.38 -1.76
N VAL A 140 12.54 14.33 -2.10
CA VAL A 140 12.26 15.51 -1.28
C VAL A 140 10.82 15.46 -0.77
N ARG A 141 10.64 15.37 0.55
CA ARG A 141 9.32 15.47 1.17
C ARG A 141 8.69 16.84 0.85
N ALA A 142 7.49 16.82 0.27
CA ALA A 142 6.81 18.00 -0.25
C ALA A 142 5.90 18.69 0.78
N ASP A 143 5.33 17.94 1.71
CA ASP A 143 4.35 18.44 2.68
C ASP A 143 4.69 18.11 4.14
N GLN A 144 3.92 18.69 5.04
CA GLN A 144 3.89 18.41 6.48
C GLN A 144 2.50 17.88 6.89
N GLY A 145 1.85 17.10 6.01
CA GLY A 145 0.47 16.68 6.22
C GLY A 145 -0.48 17.88 6.33
N ILE A 146 -1.21 17.99 7.45
CA ILE A 146 -2.19 19.06 7.69
C ILE A 146 -1.61 20.48 7.66
N PHE A 147 -0.29 20.63 7.89
CA PHE A 147 0.39 21.93 7.85
C PHE A 147 0.75 22.39 6.43
N GLY A 148 0.40 21.60 5.41
CA GLY A 148 0.58 21.95 4.00
C GLY A 148 2.01 21.82 3.50
N LEU A 149 2.36 22.62 2.49
CA LEU A 149 3.63 22.49 1.75
C LEU A 149 4.85 22.95 2.56
N LYS A 150 5.97 22.20 2.43
CA LYS A 150 7.31 22.57 2.92
C LYS A 150 7.95 23.65 2.04
N ARG A 151 7.36 24.85 2.02
CA ARG A 151 7.65 25.92 1.05
C ARG A 151 9.14 26.26 0.92
N GLN A 152 9.86 26.44 2.01
CA GLN A 152 11.28 26.80 1.95
C GLN A 152 12.13 25.71 1.27
N ARG A 153 11.89 24.44 1.61
CA ARG A 153 12.56 23.30 0.99
C ARG A 153 12.18 23.17 -0.48
N LEU A 154 10.92 23.42 -0.82
CA LEU A 154 10.43 23.37 -2.20
C LEU A 154 10.99 24.50 -3.07
N ILE A 155 11.16 25.71 -2.53
CA ILE A 155 11.82 26.83 -3.23
C ILE A 155 13.26 26.44 -3.59
N GLN A 156 14.00 25.82 -2.67
CA GLN A 156 15.35 25.33 -2.93
C GLN A 156 15.35 24.19 -3.97
N PHE A 157 14.42 23.24 -3.83
CA PHE A 157 14.28 22.13 -4.76
C PHE A 157 14.01 22.59 -6.20
N PHE A 158 13.22 23.65 -6.37
CA PHE A 158 12.85 24.25 -7.65
C PHE A 158 13.65 25.53 -7.98
N GLN A 159 14.87 25.68 -7.45
CA GLN A 159 15.70 26.88 -7.70
C GLN A 159 16.04 27.09 -9.19
N ASP A 160 16.02 26.01 -9.97
CA ASP A 160 16.19 25.99 -11.43
C ASP A 160 14.95 26.45 -12.20
N CYS A 161 13.83 26.68 -11.53
CA CYS A 161 12.62 27.27 -12.11
C CYS A 161 12.21 28.52 -11.30
N PRO A 162 12.86 29.68 -11.54
CA PRO A 162 12.57 30.91 -10.80
C PRO A 162 11.08 31.32 -10.79
N PRO A 163 10.31 31.18 -11.89
CA PRO A 163 8.87 31.46 -11.88
C PRO A 163 8.09 30.59 -10.88
N LEU A 164 8.40 29.30 -10.78
CA LEU A 164 7.76 28.40 -9.82
C LEU A 164 8.14 28.75 -8.39
N ALA A 165 9.43 29.02 -8.13
CA ALA A 165 9.92 29.40 -6.81
C ALA A 165 9.21 30.66 -6.28
N GLU A 166 9.00 31.67 -7.13
CA GLU A 166 8.26 32.88 -6.77
C GLU A 166 6.79 32.60 -6.45
N LYS A 167 6.11 31.77 -7.25
CA LYS A 167 4.74 31.36 -6.99
C LYS A 167 4.59 30.57 -5.68
N ILE A 168 5.56 29.72 -5.35
CA ILE A 168 5.62 29.02 -4.05
C ILE A 168 5.76 30.03 -2.91
N ARG A 169 6.64 31.04 -3.04
CA ARG A 169 6.86 32.11 -2.06
C ARG A 169 5.59 32.92 -1.80
N ARG A 170 4.85 33.23 -2.87
CA ARG A 170 3.53 33.90 -2.83
C ARG A 170 2.39 33.02 -2.34
N LYS A 171 2.66 31.74 -2.05
CA LYS A 171 1.68 30.74 -1.60
C LYS A 171 0.54 30.50 -2.60
N GLU A 172 0.80 30.65 -3.90
CA GLU A 172 -0.20 30.41 -4.96
C GLU A 172 -0.61 28.94 -5.09
N PHE A 173 0.18 28.03 -4.52
CA PHE A 173 -0.07 26.60 -4.53
C PHE A 173 -0.41 26.05 -3.14
N LYS A 174 -1.37 25.12 -3.11
CA LYS A 174 -1.82 24.42 -1.90
C LYS A 174 -1.34 22.98 -1.84
N TYR A 175 -1.21 22.30 -2.97
CA TYR A 175 -0.95 20.87 -3.04
C TYR A 175 0.28 20.52 -3.89
N PRO A 176 0.98 19.40 -3.57
CA PRO A 176 2.19 19.00 -4.31
C PRO A 176 1.98 18.78 -5.81
N HIS A 177 0.83 18.23 -6.23
CA HIS A 177 0.55 17.97 -7.65
C HIS A 177 0.60 19.26 -8.48
N GLN A 178 0.08 20.36 -7.96
CA GLN A 178 0.07 21.64 -8.67
C GLN A 178 1.50 22.16 -8.98
N LEU A 179 2.45 21.88 -8.10
CA LEU A 179 3.86 22.23 -8.29
C LEU A 179 4.48 21.40 -9.41
N VAL A 180 4.16 20.10 -9.40
CA VAL A 180 4.67 19.11 -10.36
C VAL A 180 4.10 19.39 -11.74
N ASP A 181 2.80 19.64 -11.84
CA ASP A 181 2.12 19.98 -13.09
C ASP A 181 2.73 21.27 -13.68
N TYR A 182 2.88 22.32 -12.87
CA TYR A 182 3.49 23.58 -13.32
C TYR A 182 4.92 23.37 -13.84
N TYR A 183 5.78 22.68 -13.09
CA TYR A 183 7.17 22.46 -13.49
C TYR A 183 7.27 21.63 -14.77
N ASN A 184 6.49 20.54 -14.85
CA ASN A 184 6.52 19.62 -15.98
C ASN A 184 5.93 20.25 -17.25
N GLU A 185 4.99 21.19 -17.13
CA GLU A 185 4.53 22.01 -18.25
C GLU A 185 5.55 23.08 -18.65
N TRP A 186 6.22 23.69 -17.67
CA TRP A 186 7.22 24.73 -17.93
C TRP A 186 8.43 24.21 -18.70
N ILE A 187 8.94 23.02 -18.39
CA ILE A 187 10.08 22.40 -19.10
C ILE A 187 9.77 22.03 -20.55
N LYS A 188 8.49 21.79 -20.90
CA LYS A 188 8.11 21.41 -22.27
C LYS A 188 8.07 22.58 -23.25
N LYS A 189 8.15 23.81 -22.74
CA LYS A 189 8.12 25.05 -23.54
C LYS A 189 9.53 25.44 -23.95
#